data_AF-C4R7S7-F1
#
_entry.id   AF-C4R7S7-F1
#
_cell.length_a   1.000
_cell.length_b   1.000
_cell.length_c   1.000
_cell.angle_alpha   90.00
_cell.angle_beta   90.00
_cell.angle_gamma   90.00
#
_symmetry.space_group_name_H-M   'P 1'
#
loop_
_entity.id
_entity.type
_entity.pdbx_description
1 polymer ?
#
loop_
_entity_poly.entity_id
_entity_poly.type
_entity_poly.pdbx_seq_one_letter_code
_entity_poly.pdbx_strand_id
1 'polypeptide(L)'
;MDPFSILLTLTLIILAQNAVRIVGKSQIHQSIWNLYLRYSNDQQILKLRNLKAESYDVYKQRSNTSAQDEYAKWTKLNRKYDQLQTEIKAVSDQVSQQQQAIEKYLGLAISVTTTLPLWLFRFKYRKQPLFYFPKDTFPSYLEWILSFPSVPQGSIGIMFWILLLNKFVSNLEFIVKTFSTKVEKPVPIVKVEDLSPK
;
A
#
# COMPACT_ATOMS: atom_id res chain seq x y z
N MET A 1 -20.06 -29.27 -2.43
CA MET A 1 -20.00 -27.98 -3.14
C MET A 1 -19.90 -28.32 -4.61
N ASP A 2 -20.85 -27.83 -5.40
CA ASP A 2 -20.83 -28.06 -6.85
C ASP A 2 -19.58 -27.45 -7.47
N PRO A 3 -19.01 -28.01 -8.55
CA PRO A 3 -17.80 -27.47 -9.20
C PRO A 3 -17.89 -25.98 -9.50
N PHE A 4 -19.07 -25.50 -9.91
CA PHE A 4 -19.33 -24.08 -10.15
C PHE A 4 -19.22 -23.22 -8.89
N SER A 5 -19.73 -23.71 -7.76
CA SER A 5 -19.62 -23.00 -6.48
C SER A 5 -18.17 -22.89 -5.99
N ILE A 6 -17.35 -23.92 -6.24
CA ILE A 6 -15.91 -23.92 -5.94
C ILE A 6 -15.19 -22.89 -6.82
N LEU A 7 -15.50 -22.89 -8.12
CA LEU A 7 -14.94 -21.91 -9.07
C LEU A 7 -15.28 -20.48 -8.64
N LEU A 8 -16.55 -20.19 -8.34
CA LEU A 8 -17.00 -18.84 -7.97
C LEU A 8 -16.33 -18.37 -6.67
N THR A 9 -16.35 -19.21 -5.63
CA THR A 9 -15.73 -18.87 -4.33
C THR A 9 -14.22 -18.65 -4.45
N LEU A 10 -13.51 -19.51 -5.19
CA LEU A 10 -12.09 -19.35 -5.48
C LEU A 10 -11.81 -18.04 -6.22
N THR A 11 -12.62 -17.72 -7.23
CA THR A 11 -12.47 -16.51 -8.03
C THR A 11 -12.67 -15.26 -7.18
N LEU A 12 -13.68 -15.23 -6.30
CA LEU A 12 -13.89 -14.13 -5.35
C LEU A 12 -12.72 -13.95 -4.37
N ILE A 13 -12.17 -15.04 -3.82
CA ILE A 13 -11.00 -14.99 -2.93
C ILE A 13 -9.78 -14.40 -3.66
N ILE A 14 -9.53 -14.84 -4.89
CA ILE A 14 -8.41 -14.34 -5.71
C ILE A 14 -8.63 -12.87 -6.05
N LEU A 15 -9.83 -12.46 -6.44
CA LEU A 15 -10.14 -11.04 -6.71
C LEU A 15 -9.95 -10.17 -5.47
N ALA A 16 -10.41 -10.61 -4.30
CA ALA A 16 -10.19 -9.90 -3.04
C ALA A 16 -8.69 -9.78 -2.70
N GLN A 17 -7.92 -10.86 -2.86
CA GLN A 17 -6.46 -10.84 -2.69
C GLN A 17 -5.78 -9.85 -3.65
N ASN A 18 -6.18 -9.87 -4.93
CA ASN A 18 -5.63 -8.95 -5.92
C ASN A 18 -6.02 -7.50 -5.63
N ALA A 19 -7.24 -7.25 -5.13
CA ALA A 19 -7.66 -5.91 -4.73
C ALA A 19 -6.77 -5.34 -3.61
N VAL A 20 -6.49 -6.14 -2.57
CA VAL A 20 -5.54 -5.76 -1.51
C VAL A 20 -4.14 -5.52 -2.08
N ARG A 21 -3.70 -6.33 -3.05
CA ARG A 21 -2.40 -6.14 -3.73
C ARG A 21 -2.33 -4.83 -4.52
N ILE A 22 -3.38 -4.51 -5.28
CA ILE A 22 -3.45 -3.31 -6.13
C ILE A 22 -3.49 -2.04 -5.28
N VAL A 23 -4.29 -2.02 -4.21
CA VAL A 23 -4.30 -0.88 -3.27
C VAL A 23 -2.92 -0.70 -2.63
N GLY A 24 -2.26 -1.82 -2.31
CA GLY A 24 -0.91 -1.84 -1.75
C GLY A 24 -0.92 -1.72 -0.23
N LYS A 25 -0.11 -2.57 0.43
CA LYS A 25 -0.05 -2.65 1.90
C LYS A 25 0.28 -1.29 2.55
N SER A 26 1.18 -0.52 1.95
CA SER A 26 1.58 0.81 2.45
C SER A 26 0.42 1.80 2.48
N GLN A 27 -0.43 1.83 1.44
CA GLN A 27 -1.59 2.73 1.39
C GLN A 27 -2.65 2.35 2.43
N ILE A 28 -2.84 1.05 2.66
CA ILE A 28 -3.73 0.54 3.70
C ILE A 28 -3.20 0.94 5.08
N HIS A 29 -1.90 0.75 5.33
CA HIS A 29 -1.26 1.15 6.59
C HIS A 29 -1.42 2.65 6.85
N GLN A 30 -1.10 3.51 5.86
CA GLN A 30 -1.24 4.96 5.97
C GLN A 30 -2.70 5.38 6.20
N SER A 31 -3.65 4.76 5.52
CA SER A 31 -5.08 5.05 5.72
C SER A 31 -5.55 4.70 7.13
N ILE A 32 -5.18 3.51 7.62
CA ILE A 32 -5.53 3.07 8.98
C ILE A 32 -4.83 3.96 10.01
N TRP A 33 -3.57 4.31 9.79
CA TRP A 33 -2.84 5.22 10.67
C TRP A 33 -3.47 6.61 10.73
N ASN A 34 -3.87 7.18 9.59
CA ASN A 34 -4.58 8.46 9.54
C ASN A 34 -5.93 8.41 10.29
N LEU A 35 -6.66 7.30 10.17
CA LEU A 35 -7.87 7.07 10.97
C LEU A 35 -7.54 6.96 12.47
N TYR A 36 -6.48 6.24 12.83
CA TYR A 36 -6.01 6.15 14.21
C TYR A 36 -5.65 7.54 14.77
N LEU A 37 -4.89 8.35 14.05
CA LEU A 37 -4.57 9.72 14.47
C LEU A 37 -5.80 10.62 14.65
N ARG A 38 -6.87 10.37 13.89
CA ARG A 38 -8.11 11.16 13.96
C ARG A 38 -8.96 10.82 15.20
N TYR A 39 -9.02 9.55 15.59
CA TYR A 39 -9.91 9.05 16.63
C TYR A 39 -9.21 8.63 17.93
N SER A 40 -7.88 8.48 17.91
CA SER A 40 -7.12 8.06 19.09
C SER A 40 -7.09 9.15 20.16
N ASN A 41 -7.43 8.75 21.39
CA ASN A 41 -7.26 9.54 22.61
C ASN A 41 -5.93 9.21 23.32
N ASP A 42 -4.95 8.66 22.60
CA ASP A 42 -3.62 8.39 23.15
C ASP A 42 -2.98 9.68 23.67
N GLN A 43 -2.53 9.65 24.92
CA GLN A 43 -1.89 10.76 25.61
C GLN A 43 -0.65 11.27 24.85
N GLN A 44 0.12 10.40 24.19
CA GLN A 44 1.29 10.80 23.39
C GLN A 44 0.89 11.58 22.15
N ILE A 45 -0.18 11.14 21.46
CA ILE A 45 -0.70 11.83 20.27
C ILE A 45 -1.30 13.18 20.66
N LEU A 46 -2.08 13.23 21.74
CA LEU A 46 -2.64 14.48 22.26
C LEU A 46 -1.52 15.45 22.69
N LYS A 47 -0.51 14.96 23.41
CA LYS A 47 0.68 15.74 23.78
C LYS A 47 1.40 16.28 22.56
N LEU A 48 1.63 15.45 21.53
CA LEU A 48 2.27 15.88 20.28
C LEU A 48 1.47 16.97 19.56
N ARG A 49 0.14 16.87 19.53
CA ARG A 49 -0.75 17.88 18.93
C ARG A 49 -0.66 19.20 19.68
N ASN A 50 -0.69 19.16 21.01
CA ASN A 50 -0.58 20.35 21.86
C ASN A 50 0.78 21.02 21.70
N LEU A 51 1.88 20.26 21.75
CA LEU A 51 3.23 20.79 21.55
C LEU A 51 3.40 21.42 20.16
N LYS A 52 2.87 20.80 19.11
CA LYS A 52 2.89 21.37 17.75
C LYS A 52 2.10 22.68 17.65
N ALA A 53 0.94 22.75 18.28
CA ALA A 53 0.14 23.97 18.34
C ALA A 53 0.88 25.09 19.08
N GLU A 54 1.42 24.80 20.27
CA GLU A 54 2.20 25.76 21.04
C GLU A 54 3.46 26.22 20.27
N SER A 55 4.17 25.30 19.62
CA SER A 55 5.33 25.65 18.81
C SER A 55 4.98 26.55 17.62
N TYR A 56 3.79 26.38 17.02
CA TYR A 56 3.32 27.24 15.95
C TYR A 56 2.99 28.64 16.47
N ASP A 57 2.36 28.75 17.64
CA ASP A 57 2.06 30.04 18.27
C ASP A 57 3.35 30.79 18.67
N VAL A 58 4.32 30.10 19.26
CA VAL A 58 5.65 30.67 19.58
C VAL A 58 6.38 31.09 18.31
N TYR A 59 6.31 30.28 17.24
CA TYR A 59 6.89 30.64 15.95
C TYR A 59 6.29 31.93 15.39
N LYS A 60 4.96 32.06 15.43
CA LYS A 60 4.25 33.27 14.99
C LYS A 60 4.67 34.49 15.81
N GLN A 61 4.76 34.37 17.14
CA GLN A 61 5.23 35.45 18.01
C GLN A 61 6.68 35.85 17.70
N ARG A 62 7.57 34.86 17.53
CA ARG A 62 8.98 35.09 17.17
C ARG A 62 9.12 35.78 15.83
N SER A 63 8.32 35.39 14.82
CA SER A 63 8.33 35.99 13.49
C SER A 63 7.83 37.44 13.47
N ASN A 64 7.00 37.83 14.44
CA ASN A 64 6.48 39.19 14.59
C ASN A 64 7.34 40.06 15.53
N THR A 65 8.47 39.56 16.01
CA THR A 65 9.36 40.25 16.96
C THR A 65 10.63 40.69 16.23
N SER A 66 10.97 41.98 16.28
CA SER A 66 12.23 42.51 15.70
C SER A 66 13.42 41.98 16.50
N ALA A 67 14.33 41.26 15.84
CA ALA A 67 15.52 40.72 16.50
C ALA A 67 16.49 41.81 16.97
N GLN A 68 16.45 42.99 16.34
CA GLN A 68 17.31 44.13 16.67
C GLN A 68 16.69 44.95 17.81
N ASP A 69 15.44 45.37 17.67
CA ASP A 69 14.80 46.27 18.64
C ASP A 69 14.36 45.54 19.90
N GLU A 70 13.87 44.30 19.76
CA GLU A 70 13.32 43.50 20.85
C GLU A 70 14.21 42.27 21.18
N TYR A 71 15.54 42.40 21.08
CA TYR A 71 16.51 41.28 21.21
C TYR A 71 16.27 40.38 22.44
N ALA A 72 15.96 40.95 23.60
CA ALA A 72 15.69 40.20 24.82
C ALA A 72 14.44 39.30 24.71
N LYS A 73 13.36 39.82 24.10
CA LYS A 73 12.12 39.08 23.84
C LYS A 73 12.35 38.04 22.74
N TRP A 74 13.05 38.42 21.68
CA TRP A 74 13.42 37.51 20.59
C TRP A 74 14.22 36.31 21.11
N THR A 75 15.23 36.54 21.97
CA THR A 75 16.07 35.49 22.56
C THR A 75 15.25 34.52 23.43
N LYS A 76 14.32 35.04 24.25
CA LYS A 76 13.42 34.22 25.06
C LYS A 76 12.51 33.36 24.20
N LEU A 77 11.90 33.93 23.16
CA LEU A 77 11.06 33.20 22.21
C LEU A 77 11.85 32.12 21.46
N ASN A 78 13.10 32.42 21.08
CA ASN A 78 13.96 31.45 20.39
C ASN A 78 14.30 30.26 21.31
N ARG A 79 14.72 30.50 22.55
CA ARG A 79 14.98 29.42 23.53
C ARG A 79 13.74 28.57 23.79
N LYS A 80 12.56 29.20 23.92
CA LYS A 80 11.28 28.50 24.09
C LYS A 80 10.96 27.64 22.86
N TYR A 81 11.17 28.18 21.66
CA TYR A 81 10.98 27.44 20.42
C TYR A 81 11.91 26.22 20.33
N ASP A 82 13.20 26.39 20.65
CA ASP A 82 14.19 25.30 20.63
C ASP A 82 13.84 24.18 21.64
N GLN A 83 13.35 24.55 22.83
CA GLN A 83 12.84 23.59 23.83
C GLN A 83 11.63 22.81 23.28
N LEU A 84 10.63 23.51 22.73
CA LEU A 84 9.45 22.88 22.14
C LEU A 84 9.81 21.96 20.97
N GLN A 85 10.75 22.35 20.11
CA GLN A 85 11.22 21.50 19.01
C GLN A 85 11.90 20.23 19.51
N THR A 86 12.66 20.32 20.61
CA THR A 86 13.29 19.16 21.24
C THR A 86 12.24 18.20 21.80
N GLU A 87 11.23 18.71 22.49
CA GLU A 87 10.12 17.90 23.00
C GLU A 87 9.26 17.28 21.88
N ILE A 88 8.97 18.03 20.81
CA ILE A 88 8.24 17.54 19.64
C ILE A 88 8.98 16.36 19.01
N LYS A 89 10.30 16.45 18.84
CA LYS A 89 11.11 15.34 18.30
C LYS A 89 11.01 14.11 19.19
N ALA A 90 11.22 14.24 20.50
CA ALA A 90 11.16 13.13 21.44
C ALA A 90 9.79 12.41 21.43
N VAL A 91 8.69 13.17 21.43
CA VAL A 91 7.34 12.59 21.39
C VAL A 91 7.02 12.03 19.99
N SER A 92 7.49 12.68 18.92
CA SER A 92 7.31 12.19 17.54
C SER A 92 7.99 10.85 17.32
N ASP A 93 9.17 10.63 17.92
CA ASP A 93 9.89 9.36 17.85
C ASP A 93 9.10 8.25 18.56
N GLN A 94 8.49 8.53 19.71
CA GLN A 94 7.61 7.59 20.42
C GLN A 94 6.37 7.23 19.57
N VAL A 95 5.70 8.23 19.00
CA VAL A 95 4.54 8.03 18.13
C VAL A 95 4.92 7.26 16.85
N SER A 96 6.13 7.48 16.31
CA SER A 96 6.65 6.71 15.17
C SER A 96 6.89 5.24 15.52
N GLN A 97 7.41 4.94 16.72
CA GLN A 97 7.54 3.55 17.19
C GLN A 97 6.17 2.87 17.33
N GLN A 98 5.18 3.58 17.87
CA GLN A 98 3.79 3.07 17.90
C GLN A 98 3.26 2.78 16.49
N GLN A 99 3.48 3.70 15.54
CA GLN A 99 3.09 3.51 14.14
C GLN A 99 3.69 2.23 13.57
N GLN A 100 5.01 2.01 13.75
CA GLN A 100 5.69 0.79 13.27
C GLN A 100 5.13 -0.48 13.91
N ALA A 101 4.80 -0.45 15.20
CA ALA A 101 4.17 -1.57 15.88
C ALA A 101 2.80 -1.91 15.26
N ILE A 102 1.95 -0.89 15.02
CA ILE A 102 0.66 -1.06 14.37
C ILE A 102 0.84 -1.57 12.93
N GLU A 103 1.77 -1.03 12.16
CA GLU A 103 2.07 -1.49 10.79
C GLU A 103 2.48 -2.97 10.76
N LYS A 104 3.25 -3.43 11.75
CA LYS A 104 3.60 -4.85 11.89
C LYS A 104 2.37 -5.72 12.14
N TYR A 105 1.50 -5.32 13.07
CA TYR A 105 0.25 -6.04 13.34
C TYR A 105 -0.69 -6.05 12.14
N LEU A 106 -0.85 -4.90 11.46
CA LEU A 106 -1.65 -4.78 10.24
C LEU A 106 -1.09 -5.63 9.11
N GLY A 107 0.23 -5.63 8.91
CA GLY A 107 0.91 -6.45 7.92
C GLY A 107 0.65 -7.94 8.14
N LEU A 108 0.72 -8.40 9.39
CA LEU A 108 0.36 -9.77 9.77
C LEU A 108 -1.12 -10.04 9.55
N ALA A 109 -2.02 -9.17 10.00
CA ALA A 109 -3.46 -9.33 9.85
C ALA A 109 -3.88 -9.42 8.37
N ILE A 110 -3.34 -8.53 7.51
CA ILE A 110 -3.54 -8.57 6.06
C ILE A 110 -2.98 -9.88 5.49
N SER A 111 -1.77 -10.28 5.86
CA SER A 111 -1.16 -11.51 5.35
C SER A 111 -1.98 -12.74 5.72
N VAL A 112 -2.44 -12.84 6.96
CA VAL A 112 -3.29 -13.94 7.45
C VAL A 112 -4.62 -13.93 6.70
N THR A 113 -5.30 -12.78 6.64
CA THR A 113 -6.62 -12.65 6.00
C THR A 113 -6.57 -12.94 4.50
N THR A 114 -5.49 -12.57 3.82
CA THR A 114 -5.34 -12.76 2.37
C THR A 114 -4.77 -14.14 2.01
N THR A 115 -3.82 -14.66 2.78
CA THR A 115 -3.08 -15.89 2.44
C THR A 115 -3.76 -17.14 3.00
N LEU A 116 -4.27 -17.07 4.23
CA LEU A 116 -4.84 -18.24 4.91
C LEU A 116 -6.04 -18.83 4.15
N PRO A 117 -7.04 -18.04 3.69
CA PRO A 117 -8.19 -18.60 2.97
C PRO A 117 -7.77 -19.29 1.69
N LEU A 118 -6.85 -18.68 0.92
CA LEU A 118 -6.37 -19.27 -0.32
C LEU A 118 -5.59 -20.56 -0.07
N TRP A 119 -4.77 -20.60 0.98
CA TRP A 119 -4.02 -21.80 1.35
C TRP A 119 -4.95 -22.94 1.78
N LEU A 120 -5.93 -22.66 2.65
CA LEU A 120 -6.94 -23.63 3.06
C LEU A 120 -7.75 -24.15 1.87
N PHE A 121 -8.13 -23.27 0.96
CA PHE A 121 -8.89 -23.63 -0.24
C PHE A 121 -8.06 -24.52 -1.18
N ARG A 122 -6.80 -24.16 -1.43
CA ARG A 122 -5.84 -24.97 -2.22
C ARG A 122 -5.65 -26.35 -1.61
N PHE A 123 -5.54 -26.45 -0.29
CA PHE A 123 -5.35 -27.72 0.39
C PHE A 123 -6.59 -28.61 0.30
N LYS A 124 -7.77 -28.07 0.62
CA LYS A 124 -9.03 -28.82 0.65
C LYS A 124 -9.46 -29.34 -0.73
N TYR A 125 -9.29 -28.52 -1.77
CA TYR A 125 -9.83 -28.82 -3.10
C TYR A 125 -8.76 -29.22 -4.13
N ARG A 126 -7.53 -29.53 -3.69
CA ARG A 126 -6.38 -29.85 -4.54
C ARG A 126 -6.66 -30.84 -5.67
N LYS A 127 -7.47 -31.88 -5.42
CA LYS A 127 -7.75 -32.98 -6.37
C LYS A 127 -9.04 -32.78 -7.17
N GLN A 128 -9.73 -31.65 -7.01
CA GLN A 128 -11.00 -31.42 -7.67
C GLN A 128 -10.80 -30.66 -8.99
N PRO A 129 -11.25 -31.21 -10.12
CA PRO A 129 -11.28 -30.48 -11.39
C PRO A 129 -12.32 -29.36 -11.32
N LEU A 130 -11.96 -28.17 -11.79
CA LEU A 130 -12.88 -27.04 -11.85
C LEU A 130 -13.85 -27.17 -13.03
N PHE A 131 -13.33 -27.59 -14.19
CA PHE A 131 -14.09 -27.85 -15.40
C PHE A 131 -13.35 -28.83 -16.30
N TYR A 132 -14.13 -29.60 -17.06
CA TYR A 132 -13.64 -30.50 -18.09
C TYR A 132 -13.84 -29.85 -19.45
N PHE A 133 -12.98 -30.20 -20.40
CA PHE A 133 -13.12 -29.78 -21.78
C PHE A 133 -13.53 -30.98 -22.65
N PRO A 134 -14.15 -30.74 -23.81
CA PRO A 134 -14.26 -31.77 -24.84
C PRO A 134 -12.88 -32.34 -25.18
N LYS A 135 -12.84 -33.64 -25.47
CA LYS A 135 -11.63 -34.29 -25.98
C LYS A 135 -11.16 -33.58 -27.25
N ASP A 136 -9.84 -33.48 -27.42
CA ASP A 136 -9.18 -32.85 -28.58
C ASP A 136 -9.35 -31.32 -28.69
N THR A 137 -9.71 -30.64 -27.60
CA THR A 137 -9.75 -29.16 -27.58
C THR A 137 -8.35 -28.55 -27.62
N PHE A 138 -7.37 -29.18 -26.96
CA PHE A 138 -6.01 -28.69 -26.86
C PHE A 138 -4.98 -29.78 -27.22
N PRO A 139 -3.81 -29.41 -27.76
CA PRO A 139 -2.67 -30.31 -27.86
C PRO A 139 -2.36 -30.97 -26.51
N SER A 140 -1.97 -32.25 -26.50
CA SER A 140 -1.76 -33.03 -25.27
C SER A 140 -0.78 -32.39 -24.28
N TYR A 141 0.19 -31.61 -24.77
CA TYR A 141 1.11 -30.84 -23.94
C TYR A 141 0.40 -29.75 -23.11
N LEU A 142 -0.56 -29.04 -23.70
CA LEU A 142 -1.36 -28.05 -22.98
C LEU A 142 -2.29 -28.72 -21.97
N GLU A 143 -2.93 -29.84 -22.33
CA GLU A 143 -3.77 -30.59 -21.37
C GLU A 143 -2.97 -31.05 -20.15
N TRP A 144 -1.71 -31.44 -20.33
CA TRP A 144 -0.80 -31.77 -19.24
C TRP A 144 -0.48 -30.56 -18.35
N ILE A 145 -0.22 -29.38 -18.92
CA ILE A 145 0.03 -28.14 -18.14
C ILE A 145 -1.22 -27.72 -17.36
N LEU A 146 -2.39 -27.77 -18.00
CA LEU A 146 -3.67 -27.37 -17.41
C LEU A 146 -4.07 -28.26 -16.21
N SER A 147 -3.64 -29.52 -16.24
CA SER A 147 -3.95 -30.53 -15.22
C SER A 147 -2.91 -30.64 -14.09
N PHE A 148 -1.69 -30.11 -14.29
CA PHE A 148 -0.61 -30.17 -13.30
C PHE A 148 -0.98 -29.45 -11.98
N PRO A 149 -0.62 -29.99 -10.79
CA PRO A 149 0.00 -31.29 -10.50
C PRO A 149 -0.98 -32.38 -10.01
N SER A 150 -2.29 -32.14 -9.96
CA SER A 150 -3.18 -32.94 -9.09
C SER A 150 -4.52 -33.35 -9.69
N VAL A 151 -4.78 -33.06 -10.96
CA VAL A 151 -6.08 -33.30 -11.60
C VAL A 151 -5.88 -34.16 -12.86
N PRO A 152 -6.84 -35.04 -13.24
CA PRO A 152 -6.74 -35.80 -14.49
C PRO A 152 -6.57 -34.91 -15.72
N GLN A 153 -5.84 -35.41 -16.73
CA GLN A 153 -5.74 -34.79 -18.05
C GLN A 153 -7.13 -34.57 -18.65
N GLY A 154 -7.30 -33.48 -19.40
CA GLY A 154 -8.61 -33.05 -19.93
C GLY A 154 -9.44 -32.16 -18.99
N SER A 155 -8.83 -31.60 -17.94
CA SER A 155 -9.51 -30.66 -17.02
C SER A 155 -8.55 -29.59 -16.48
N ILE A 156 -9.12 -28.48 -15.99
CA ILE A 156 -8.34 -27.41 -15.34
C ILE A 156 -8.27 -27.63 -13.83
N GLY A 157 -7.03 -27.64 -13.31
CA GLY A 157 -6.77 -27.62 -11.89
C GLY A 157 -6.84 -26.22 -11.27
N ILE A 158 -7.11 -26.21 -9.96
CA ILE A 158 -7.15 -24.98 -9.14
C ILE A 158 -5.86 -24.16 -9.24
N MET A 159 -4.70 -24.83 -9.28
CA MET A 159 -3.41 -24.16 -9.37
C MET A 159 -3.29 -23.34 -10.65
N PHE A 160 -3.68 -23.93 -11.78
CA PHE A 160 -3.65 -23.24 -13.06
C PHE A 160 -4.66 -22.09 -13.10
N TRP A 161 -5.87 -22.28 -12.57
CA TRP A 161 -6.87 -21.21 -12.45
C TRP A 161 -6.37 -20.02 -11.62
N ILE A 162 -5.69 -20.28 -10.49
CA ILE A 162 -5.06 -19.23 -9.67
C ILE A 162 -4.01 -18.47 -10.47
N LEU A 163 -3.14 -19.17 -11.20
CA LEU A 163 -2.10 -18.53 -12.03
C LEU A 163 -2.72 -17.65 -13.12
N LEU A 164 -3.73 -18.18 -13.83
CA LEU A 164 -4.42 -17.48 -14.91
C LEU A 164 -5.10 -16.19 -14.41
N LEU A 165 -5.88 -16.28 -13.32
CA LEU A 165 -6.55 -15.10 -12.76
C LEU A 165 -5.56 -14.05 -12.24
N ASN A 166 -4.48 -14.46 -11.55
CA ASN A 166 -3.46 -13.52 -11.10
C ASN A 166 -2.77 -12.81 -12.27
N LYS A 167 -2.45 -13.55 -13.34
CA LYS A 167 -1.83 -12.99 -14.55
C LYS A 167 -2.80 -12.04 -15.27
N PHE A 168 -4.07 -12.43 -15.38
CA PHE A 168 -5.11 -11.60 -15.97
C PHE A 168 -5.25 -10.27 -15.23
N VAL A 169 -5.39 -10.30 -13.90
CA VAL A 169 -5.49 -9.08 -13.10
C VAL A 169 -4.22 -8.23 -13.17
N SER A 170 -3.03 -8.84 -13.15
CA SER A 170 -1.77 -8.13 -13.32
C SER A 170 -1.64 -7.44 -14.68
N ASN A 171 -2.12 -8.08 -15.76
CA ASN A 171 -2.11 -7.49 -17.09
C ASN A 171 -3.13 -6.32 -17.18
N LEU A 172 -4.32 -6.47 -16.57
CA LEU A 172 -5.28 -5.37 -16.46
C LEU A 172 -4.70 -4.19 -15.69
N GLU A 173 -4.02 -4.45 -14.57
CA GLU A 173 -3.34 -3.42 -13.78
C GLU A 173 -2.27 -2.69 -14.62
N PHE A 174 -1.47 -3.41 -15.40
CA PHE A 174 -0.47 -2.84 -16.30
C PHE A 174 -1.11 -1.96 -17.38
N ILE A 175 -2.18 -2.42 -18.01
CA ILE A 175 -2.93 -1.67 -19.03
C ILE A 175 -3.43 -0.35 -18.43
N VAL A 176 -4.13 -0.41 -17.28
CA VAL A 176 -4.68 0.78 -16.61
C VAL A 176 -3.57 1.77 -16.24
N LYS A 177 -2.46 1.29 -15.67
CA LYS A 177 -1.31 2.15 -15.34
C LYS A 177 -0.70 2.82 -16.57
N THR A 178 -0.52 2.07 -17.65
CA THR A 178 0.06 2.59 -18.91
C THR A 178 -0.80 3.70 -19.51
N PHE A 179 -2.14 3.57 -19.46
CA PHE A 179 -3.04 4.63 -19.92
C PHE A 179 -3.17 5.80 -18.93
N SER A 180 -2.83 5.61 -17.65
CA SER A 180 -2.94 6.66 -16.63
C SER A 180 -1.66 7.46 -16.42
N THR A 181 -0.49 6.96 -16.80
CA THR A 181 0.77 7.70 -16.72
C THR A 181 0.74 8.90 -17.65
N LYS A 182 0.83 10.11 -17.09
CA LYS A 182 1.03 11.32 -17.89
C LYS A 182 2.41 11.25 -18.52
N VAL A 183 2.49 11.16 -19.84
CA VAL A 183 3.75 11.25 -20.58
C VAL A 183 4.32 12.65 -20.34
N GLU A 184 5.50 12.73 -19.72
CA GLU A 184 6.20 14.00 -19.58
C GLU A 184 6.50 14.55 -20.97
N LYS A 185 6.14 15.82 -21.21
CA LYS A 185 6.45 16.48 -22.49
C LYS A 185 7.98 16.55 -22.62
N PRO A 186 8.56 16.22 -23.80
CA PRO A 186 9.98 16.39 -24.00
C PRO A 186 10.35 17.85 -23.77
N VAL A 187 11.37 18.09 -22.94
CA VAL A 187 11.96 19.42 -22.78
C VAL A 187 12.64 19.77 -24.11
N PRO A 188 12.32 20.93 -24.72
CA PRO A 188 13.01 21.36 -25.92
C PRO A 188 14.53 21.41 -25.67
N ILE A 189 15.31 20.75 -26.52
CA ILE A 189 16.77 20.88 -26.48
C ILE A 189 17.07 22.32 -26.88
N VAL A 190 17.45 23.16 -25.90
CA VAL A 190 18.00 24.49 -26.19
C VAL A 190 19.29 24.24 -26.98
N LYS A 191 19.33 24.66 -28.25
CA LYS A 191 20.56 24.61 -29.04
C LYS A 191 21.58 25.52 -28.36
N VAL A 192 22.82 25.04 -28.21
CA VAL A 192 23.92 25.82 -27.60
C VAL A 192 24.13 27.16 -28.33
N GLU A 193 23.75 27.25 -29.60
CA GLU A 193 23.71 28.48 -30.41
C GLU A 193 22.86 29.62 -29.80
N ASP A 194 21.75 29.32 -29.11
CA ASP A 194 20.84 30.32 -28.52
C ASP A 194 21.34 30.86 -27.17
N LEU A 195 22.42 30.28 -26.62
CA LEU A 195 23.02 30.71 -25.35
C LEU A 195 24.24 31.63 -25.54
N SER A 196 24.63 31.94 -26.78
CA SER A 196 25.73 32.86 -27.04
C SER A 196 25.21 34.31 -27.04
N PRO A 197 25.75 35.21 -26.20
CA PRO A 197 25.41 36.63 -26.26
C PRO A 197 25.85 37.21 -27.60
N LYS A 198 24.96 37.99 -28.23
CA LYS A 198 25.29 38.87 -29.36
C LYS A 198 26.27 39.96 -28.95
#